data_AF-A0A7W4E3Z7-F1
#
_entry.id   AF-A0A7W4E3Z7-F1
#
_cell.length_a   1.000
_cell.length_b   1.000
_cell.length_c   1.000
_cell.angle_alpha   90.00
_cell.angle_beta   90.00
_cell.angle_gamma   90.00
#
_symmetry.space_group_name_H-M   'P 1'
#
loop_
_entity.id
_entity.type
_entity.pdbx_description
1 polymer ?
#
loop_
_entity_poly.entity_id
_entity_poly.type
_entity_poly.pdbx_seq_one_letter_code
_entity_poly.pdbx_strand_id
1 'polypeptide(L)'
;MMTVDQIGGFEEMILYILGGLMLIILGGCVYSFFRAIFFFIFSKGDDKQIKAAWDSIRHMIWGLFLTVMVIFMSPTLLKFMNVQGAERYEARSIFVYMGKILTGISKLGNVVTESQLNNQYNGDMYYDLNFDSDSRI
;
A
#
# COMPACT_ATOMS: atom_id res chain seq x y z
N MET A 1 -12.51 -18.62 29.37
CA MET A 1 -11.81 -17.44 29.92
C MET A 1 -10.73 -17.08 28.90
N MET A 2 -11.01 -16.16 27.97
CA MET A 2 -10.02 -15.70 27.00
C MET A 2 -9.07 -14.74 27.72
N THR A 3 -7.77 -15.04 27.69
CA THR A 3 -6.74 -14.28 28.38
C THR A 3 -6.51 -12.94 27.68
N VAL A 4 -6.14 -11.92 28.46
CA VAL A 4 -5.97 -10.52 28.06
C VAL A 4 -5.05 -10.33 26.82
N ASP A 5 -4.13 -11.27 26.57
CA ASP A 5 -3.26 -11.29 25.38
C ASP A 5 -4.00 -11.61 24.06
N GLN A 6 -5.05 -12.44 24.09
CA GLN A 6 -5.88 -12.70 22.91
C GLN A 6 -6.73 -11.48 22.52
N ILE A 7 -7.08 -10.65 23.50
CA ILE A 7 -7.96 -9.49 23.33
C ILE A 7 -7.18 -8.35 22.66
N GLY A 8 -5.93 -8.10 23.09
CA GLY A 8 -5.05 -7.12 22.44
C GLY A 8 -4.62 -7.54 21.03
N GLY A 9 -4.28 -8.82 20.82
CA GLY A 9 -3.87 -9.31 19.50
C GLY A 9 -4.98 -9.29 18.45
N PHE A 10 -6.23 -9.53 18.84
CA PHE A 10 -7.37 -9.48 17.94
C PHE A 10 -7.72 -8.04 17.53
N GLU A 11 -7.62 -7.08 18.45
CA GLU A 11 -7.84 -5.66 18.16
C GLU A 11 -6.84 -5.14 17.12
N GLU A 12 -5.56 -5.43 17.30
CA GLU A 12 -4.50 -5.03 16.37
C GLU A 12 -4.69 -5.66 14.99
N MET A 13 -5.09 -6.93 14.93
CA MET A 13 -5.35 -7.62 13.66
C MET A 13 -6.44 -6.92 12.85
N ILE A 14 -7.55 -6.53 13.49
CA ILE A 14 -8.63 -5.80 12.83
C ILE A 14 -8.14 -4.46 12.30
N LEU A 15 -7.33 -3.72 13.09
CA LEU A 15 -6.76 -2.43 12.67
C LEU A 15 -5.79 -2.58 11.49
N TYR A 16 -5.01 -3.66 11.44
CA TYR A 16 -4.17 -3.97 10.28
C TYR A 16 -5.00 -4.29 9.03
N ILE A 17 -6.10 -5.05 9.16
CA ILE A 17 -7.00 -5.36 8.03
C ILE A 17 -7.67 -4.08 7.53
N LEU A 18 -8.18 -3.23 8.43
CA LEU A 18 -8.80 -1.96 8.08
C LEU A 18 -7.82 -0.98 7.44
N GLY A 19 -6.61 -0.85 8.01
CA GLY A 19 -5.53 -0.05 7.42
C GLY A 19 -5.11 -0.57 6.04
N GLY A 20 -5.00 -1.89 5.88
CA GLY A 20 -4.69 -2.52 4.59
C GLY A 20 -5.77 -2.27 3.53
N LEU A 21 -7.05 -2.43 3.89
CA LEU A 21 -8.17 -2.16 3.00
C LEU A 21 -8.19 -0.69 2.56
N MET A 22 -7.92 0.23 3.49
CA MET A 22 -7.78 1.65 3.20
C MET A 22 -6.62 1.95 2.25
N LEU A 23 -5.46 1.30 2.41
CA LEU A 23 -4.33 1.44 1.48
C LEU A 23 -4.68 1.00 0.07
N ILE A 24 -5.44 -0.08 -0.09
CA ILE A 24 -5.86 -0.58 -1.41
C ILE A 24 -6.76 0.45 -2.08
N ILE A 25 -7.74 1.01 -1.36
CA ILE A 25 -8.67 2.01 -1.89
C ILE A 25 -7.91 3.29 -2.27
N LEU A 26 -7.06 3.80 -1.37
CA LEU A 26 -6.27 5.01 -1.62
C LEU A 26 -5.25 4.81 -2.75
N GLY A 27 -4.59 3.65 -2.80
CA GLY A 27 -3.70 3.28 -3.90
C GLY A 27 -4.43 3.23 -5.25
N GLY A 28 -5.66 2.68 -5.27
CA GLY A 28 -6.53 2.71 -6.45
C GLY A 28 -6.93 4.13 -6.88
N CYS A 29 -7.18 5.03 -5.92
CA CYS A 29 -7.46 6.44 -6.20
C CYS A 29 -6.23 7.14 -6.83
N VAL A 30 -5.05 6.92 -6.27
CA VAL A 30 -3.79 7.49 -6.80
C VAL A 30 -3.51 6.94 -8.21
N TYR A 31 -3.68 5.64 -8.43
CA TYR A 31 -3.50 5.02 -9.74
C TYR A 31 -4.47 5.60 -10.79
N SER A 32 -5.76 5.68 -10.46
CA SER A 32 -6.77 6.26 -11.36
C SER A 32 -6.52 7.75 -11.65
N PHE A 33 -5.98 8.49 -10.68
CA PHE A 33 -5.56 9.88 -10.90
C PHE A 33 -4.40 10.00 -11.91
N PHE A 34 -3.31 9.23 -11.73
CA PHE A 34 -2.19 9.23 -12.67
C PHE A 34 -2.61 8.74 -14.06
N ARG A 35 -3.48 7.73 -14.13
CA ARG A 35 -4.06 7.25 -15.40
C ARG A 35 -4.88 8.34 -16.10
N ALA A 36 -5.65 9.13 -15.35
CA ALA A 36 -6.40 10.25 -15.91
C ALA A 36 -5.47 11.31 -16.50
N ILE A 37 -4.40 11.67 -15.77
CA ILE A 37 -3.38 12.62 -16.24
C ILE A 37 -2.73 12.11 -17.54
N PHE A 38 -2.34 10.83 -17.57
CA PHE A 38 -1.72 10.23 -18.75
C PHE A 38 -2.65 10.34 -19.97
N PHE A 39 -3.92 9.93 -19.85
CA PHE A 39 -4.87 10.05 -20.95
C PHE A 39 -5.16 11.50 -21.34
N PHE A 40 -5.14 12.43 -20.39
CA PHE A 40 -5.34 13.84 -20.69
C PHE A 40 -4.18 14.43 -21.50
N ILE A 41 -2.92 14.12 -21.15
CA ILE A 41 -1.73 14.59 -21.87
C ILE A 41 -1.65 13.98 -23.27
N PHE A 42 -1.93 12.68 -23.41
CA PHE A 42 -1.86 11.97 -24.69
C PHE A 42 -3.11 12.12 -25.57
N SER A 43 -4.16 12.76 -25.06
CA SER A 43 -5.44 12.92 -25.75
C SER A 43 -5.30 13.59 -27.13
N LYS A 44 -4.41 14.57 -27.31
CA LYS A 44 -4.28 15.36 -28.58
C LYS A 44 -5.64 15.80 -29.18
N GLY A 45 -6.70 15.93 -28.38
CA GLY A 45 -8.06 16.26 -28.85
C GLY A 45 -8.95 15.07 -29.25
N ASP A 46 -8.53 13.82 -29.04
CA ASP A 46 -9.36 12.63 -29.24
C ASP A 46 -10.38 12.48 -28.10
N ASP A 47 -11.66 12.63 -28.46
CA ASP A 47 -12.81 12.52 -27.57
C ASP A 47 -12.85 11.20 -26.78
N LYS A 48 -12.31 10.11 -27.32
CA LYS A 48 -12.28 8.82 -26.62
C LYS A 48 -11.36 8.87 -25.40
N GLN A 49 -10.20 9.51 -25.54
CA GLN A 49 -9.23 9.62 -24.46
C GLN A 49 -9.70 10.62 -23.39
N ILE A 50 -10.38 11.70 -23.82
CA ILE A 50 -11.01 12.66 -22.89
C ILE A 50 -12.09 11.98 -22.06
N LYS A 51 -12.94 11.14 -22.68
CA LYS A 51 -13.95 10.35 -21.97
C LYS A 51 -13.32 9.34 -21.01
N ALA A 52 -12.24 8.67 -21.42
CA ALA A 52 -11.52 7.73 -20.56
C ALA A 52 -10.86 8.42 -19.35
N ALA A 53 -10.30 9.62 -19.55
CA ALA A 53 -9.78 10.43 -18.45
C ALA A 53 -10.89 10.83 -17.47
N TRP A 54 -12.06 11.24 -17.97
CA TRP A 54 -13.23 11.55 -17.16
C TRP A 54 -13.76 10.36 -16.38
N ASP A 55 -13.80 9.18 -16.99
CA ASP A 55 -14.21 7.95 -16.31
C ASP A 55 -13.23 7.60 -15.18
N SER A 56 -11.93 7.78 -15.40
CA SER A 56 -10.90 7.59 -14.38
C SER A 56 -11.04 8.60 -13.22
N ILE A 57 -11.36 9.87 -13.51
CA ILE A 57 -11.69 10.88 -12.50
C ILE A 57 -12.93 10.48 -11.70
N ARG A 58 -13.96 9.96 -12.35
CA ARG A 58 -15.18 9.47 -11.69
C ARG A 58 -14.86 8.31 -10.74
N HIS A 59 -14.01 7.37 -11.16
CA HIS A 59 -13.55 6.27 -10.30
C HIS A 59 -12.77 6.78 -9.09
N MET A 60 -11.94 7.82 -9.24
CA MET A 60 -11.27 8.47 -8.12
C MET A 60 -12.28 9.08 -7.13
N ILE A 61 -13.31 9.78 -7.62
CA ILE A 61 -14.35 10.37 -6.76
C ILE A 61 -15.12 9.29 -5.99
N TRP A 62 -15.51 8.20 -6.67
CA TRP A 62 -16.14 7.05 -6.00
C TRP A 62 -15.24 6.41 -4.96
N GLY A 63 -13.95 6.29 -5.25
CA GLY A 63 -12.95 5.78 -4.30
C GLY A 63 -12.83 6.67 -3.06
N LEU A 64 -12.77 7.99 -3.23
CA LEU A 64 -12.75 8.95 -2.11
C LEU A 64 -14.02 8.87 -1.28
N PHE A 65 -15.19 8.76 -1.92
CA PHE A 65 -16.46 8.59 -1.22
C PHE A 65 -16.49 7.29 -0.40
N LEU A 66 -16.04 6.18 -0.99
CA LEU A 66 -15.91 4.90 -0.31
C LEU A 66 -14.95 5.00 0.89
N THR A 67 -13.85 5.73 0.72
CA THR A 67 -12.84 5.96 1.78
C THR A 67 -13.46 6.67 2.98
N VAL A 68 -14.22 7.75 2.75
CA VAL A 68 -14.95 8.48 3.80
C VAL A 68 -15.99 7.57 4.45
N MET A 69 -16.74 6.82 3.64
CA MET A 69 -17.76 5.92 4.15
C MET A 69 -17.17 4.83 5.06
N VAL A 70 -16.05 4.22 4.67
CA VAL A 70 -15.34 3.21 5.47
C VAL A 70 -14.84 3.81 6.79
N ILE A 71 -14.22 4.99 6.76
CA ILE A 71 -13.73 5.65 7.98
C ILE A 71 -14.86 5.93 8.98
N PHE A 72 -16.03 6.37 8.50
CA PHE A 72 -17.17 6.70 9.36
C PHE A 72 -17.98 5.46 9.80
N MET A 73 -18.15 4.49 8.90
CA MET A 73 -18.95 3.29 9.18
C MET A 73 -18.18 2.27 10.01
N SER A 74 -16.86 2.15 9.83
CA SER A 74 -16.02 1.20 10.56
C SER A 74 -16.15 1.29 12.09
N PRO A 75 -15.98 2.45 12.75
CA PRO A 75 -16.16 2.56 14.19
C PRO A 75 -17.59 2.21 14.62
N THR A 76 -18.58 2.58 13.80
CA THR A 76 -19.99 2.33 14.07
C THR A 76 -20.30 0.83 14.02
N LEU A 77 -19.85 0.12 12.99
CA LEU A 77 -20.03 -1.33 12.82
C LEU A 77 -19.32 -2.13 13.92
N LEU A 78 -18.10 -1.72 14.29
CA LEU A 78 -17.35 -2.37 15.36
C LEU A 78 -17.98 -2.17 16.74
N LYS A 79 -18.58 -0.99 16.99
CA LYS A 79 -19.44 -0.76 18.17
C LYS A 79 -20.67 -1.66 18.20
N PHE A 80 -21.33 -1.86 17.06
CA PHE A 80 -22.49 -2.75 16.95
C PHE A 80 -22.15 -4.23 17.19
N MET A 81 -20.93 -4.65 16.86
CA MET A 81 -20.48 -6.04 17.09
C MET A 81 -20.01 -6.32 18.52
N ASN A 82 -20.13 -5.36 19.45
CA ASN A 82 -19.65 -5.49 20.84
C ASN A 82 -18.16 -5.92 20.94
N VAL A 83 -17.33 -5.50 19.98
CA VAL A 83 -15.89 -5.74 20.02
C VAL A 83 -15.31 -4.91 21.18
N GLN A 84 -14.69 -5.57 22.15
CA GLN A 84 -14.06 -4.89 23.28
C GLN A 84 -13.00 -3.90 22.76
N GLY A 85 -12.99 -2.67 23.27
CA GLY A 85 -12.08 -1.61 22.79
C GLY A 85 -12.64 -0.73 21.66
N ALA A 86 -13.94 -0.81 21.35
CA ALA A 86 -14.61 -0.04 20.28
C ALA A 86 -14.34 1.49 20.28
N GLU A 87 -13.94 2.07 21.41
CA GLU A 87 -13.56 3.49 21.53
C GLU A 87 -12.20 3.81 20.90
N ARG A 88 -11.32 2.82 20.68
CA ARG A 88 -9.98 3.00 20.10
C ARG A 88 -9.95 2.89 18.59
N TYR A 89 -11.02 2.40 17.97
CA TYR A 89 -11.16 2.29 16.51
C TYR A 89 -11.52 3.62 15.85
N GLU A 90 -10.79 4.67 16.19
CA GLU A 90 -10.92 5.97 15.53
C GLU A 90 -10.20 5.99 14.19
N ALA A 91 -10.62 6.93 13.33
CA ALA A 91 -9.94 7.22 12.06
C ALA A 91 -8.42 7.35 12.25
N ARG A 92 -8.00 8.02 13.34
CA ARG A 92 -6.59 8.20 13.70
C ARG A 92 -5.84 6.88 13.83
N SER A 93 -6.43 5.90 14.53
CA SER A 93 -5.83 4.59 14.72
C SER A 93 -5.69 3.84 13.39
N ILE A 94 -6.71 3.90 12.53
CA ILE A 94 -6.66 3.30 11.19
C ILE A 94 -5.48 3.88 10.39
N PHE A 95 -5.30 5.20 10.40
CA PHE A 95 -4.17 5.86 9.72
C PHE A 95 -2.80 5.51 10.32
N VAL A 96 -2.70 5.33 11.64
CA VAL A 96 -1.46 4.90 12.29
C VAL A 96 -1.07 3.49 11.83
N TYR A 97 -2.00 2.55 11.78
CA TYR A 97 -1.73 1.19 11.30
C TYR A 97 -1.45 1.17 9.79
N MET A 98 -2.09 2.05 9.02
CA MET A 98 -1.76 2.32 7.63
C MET A 98 -0.28 2.71 7.46
N GLY A 99 0.20 3.65 8.29
CA GLY A 99 1.59 4.08 8.30
C GLY A 99 2.56 2.96 8.71
N LYS A 100 2.17 2.11 9.68
CA LYS A 100 2.96 0.93 10.07
C LYS A 100 3.13 -0.04 8.90
N ILE A 101 2.06 -0.31 8.13
CA ILE A 101 2.11 -1.17 6.94
C ILE A 101 3.07 -0.59 5.88
N LEU A 102 2.90 0.70 5.54
CA LEU A 102 3.76 1.36 4.56
C LEU A 102 5.25 1.37 4.99
N THR A 103 5.51 1.63 6.27
CA THR A 103 6.87 1.59 6.82
C THR A 103 7.47 0.19 6.74
N GLY A 104 6.66 -0.85 7.00
CA GLY A 104 7.07 -2.24 6.84
C GLY A 104 7.45 -2.58 5.40
N ILE A 105 6.62 -2.18 4.43
CA ILE A 105 6.89 -2.38 3.00
C ILE A 105 8.16 -1.63 2.56
N SER A 106 8.33 -0.39 3.00
CA SER A 106 9.53 0.40 2.67
C SER A 106 10.82 -0.22 3.23
N LYS A 107 10.78 -0.74 4.45
CA LYS A 107 11.92 -1.47 5.04
C LYS A 107 12.24 -2.76 4.28
N LEU A 108 11.22 -3.51 3.84
CA LEU A 108 11.42 -4.68 2.98
C LEU A 108 12.08 -4.30 1.64
N GLY A 109 11.68 -3.18 1.05
CA GLY A 109 12.33 -2.63 -0.15
C GLY A 109 13.82 -2.36 0.06
N ASN A 110 14.18 -1.69 1.16
CA ASN A 110 15.58 -1.42 1.50
C ASN A 110 16.40 -2.71 1.68
N VAL A 111 15.84 -3.72 2.36
CA VAL A 111 16.51 -5.02 2.55
C VAL A 111 16.72 -5.75 1.23
N VAL A 112 15.76 -5.69 0.30
CA VAL A 112 15.92 -6.28 -1.04
C VAL A 112 16.98 -5.54 -1.85
N THR A 113 17.03 -4.21 -1.79
CA THR A 113 18.08 -3.41 -2.46
C THR A 113 19.46 -3.69 -1.88
N GLU A 114 19.59 -3.75 -0.55
CA GLU A 114 20.86 -4.14 0.11
C GLU A 114 21.27 -5.57 -0.26
N SER A 115 20.32 -6.49 -0.35
CA SER A 115 20.58 -7.88 -0.76
C SER A 115 21.01 -7.98 -2.22
N GLN A 116 20.45 -7.14 -3.11
CA GLN A 116 20.86 -7.07 -4.52
C GLN A 116 22.25 -6.45 -4.66
N LEU A 117 22.54 -5.35 -3.96
CA LEU A 117 23.86 -4.73 -3.93
C LEU A 117 24.93 -5.70 -3.39
N ASN A 118 24.62 -6.44 -2.34
CA ASN A 118 25.56 -7.41 -1.76
C ASN A 118 25.78 -8.62 -2.67
N ASN A 119 24.73 -9.10 -3.35
CA ASN A 119 24.87 -10.14 -4.37
C ASN A 119 25.61 -9.65 -5.62
N GLN A 120 25.45 -8.39 -6.00
CA GLN A 120 26.18 -7.78 -7.11
C GLN A 120 27.67 -7.61 -6.76
N TYR A 121 27.97 -7.15 -5.54
CA TYR A 121 29.34 -7.04 -5.04
C TYR A 121 30.04 -8.41 -4.96
N ASN A 122 29.35 -9.42 -4.46
CA ASN A 122 29.87 -10.79 -4.44
C ASN A 122 30.01 -11.36 -5.86
N GLY A 123 29.03 -11.11 -6.74
CA GLY A 123 29.07 -11.55 -8.14
C GLY A 123 30.23 -10.95 -8.92
N ASP A 124 30.47 -9.64 -8.80
CA ASP A 124 31.60 -8.95 -9.43
C ASP A 124 32.94 -9.54 -8.95
N MET A 125 33.10 -9.82 -7.64
CA MET A 125 34.32 -10.48 -7.16
C MET A 125 34.55 -11.88 -7.77
N TYR A 126 33.50 -12.67 -8.03
CA TYR A 126 33.65 -13.99 -8.65
C TYR A 126 33.95 -13.94 -10.16
N TYR A 127 33.46 -12.93 -10.88
CA TYR A 127 33.70 -12.79 -12.32
C TYR A 127 35.03 -12.09 -12.63
N ASP A 128 35.47 -11.13 -11.80
CA ASP A 128 36.75 -10.44 -11.98
C ASP A 128 37.95 -11.36 -11.67
N LEU A 129 37.79 -12.28 -10.71
CA LEU A 129 38.80 -13.33 -10.43
C LEU A 129 38.93 -14.38 -11.55
N ASN A 130 37.92 -14.55 -12.40
CA ASN A 130 37.94 -15.49 -13.52
C ASN A 130 38.46 -14.87 -14.83
N PHE A 131 38.57 -13.54 -14.91
CA PHE A 131 39.16 -12.86 -16.08
C PHE A 131 40.69 -12.82 -16.01
N ASP A 132 41.27 -12.88 -14.81
CA ASP A 132 42.72 -12.85 -14.60
C ASP A 132 43.38 -14.25 -14.75
N SER A 133 42.59 -15.31 -14.95
CA SER A 133 43.09 -16.68 -15.12
C SER A 133 43.27 -17.15 -16.57
N ASP A 134 42.84 -16.39 -17.58
CA ASP A 134 42.81 -16.88 -18.98
C ASP A 134 43.54 -16.00 -20.02
N SER A 135 44.31 -14.98 -19.60
CA SER A 135 45.19 -14.21 -20.52
C SER A 135 46.64 -14.68 -20.54
N ARG A 136 46.88 -15.97 -20.29
CA ARG A 136 48.20 -16.61 -20.46
C ARG A 136 48.13 -17.72 -21.53
N ILE A 137 48.09 -17.31 -22.79
CA ILE A 137 48.71 -18.03 -23.90
C ILE A 137 49.49 -17.01 -24.73
#